data_AF-A0A7L1KKB4-F1
#
_entry.id   AF-A0A7L1KKB4-F1
#
_cell.length_a   1.000
_cell.length_b   1.000
_cell.length_c   1.000
_cell.angle_alpha   90.00
_cell.angle_beta   90.00
_cell.angle_gamma   90.00
#
_symmetry.space_group_name_H-M   'P 1'
#
loop_
_entity.id
_entity.type
_entity.pdbx_description
1 polymer ?
#
loop_
_entity_poly.entity_id
_entity_poly.type
_entity_poly.pdbx_seq_one_letter_code
_entity_poly.pdbx_strand_id
1 'polypeptide(L)'
;MPEGPSVRKFQLLTSPFVGQVVTKVGGSSRKINVNDLNALRLQDSQVHGKNLYLAFVAAEGPLGSSSEDTVLQREAASGADSPAQGGQEEVCAPQTHPQEEELQELQHARSEAPDTAGALGSWLRFHFGLFGSIRANEFSRANKANKRGDWKDPIPRLVLHFESGGFLAFYNCRMHWCSSPRADPASDILSEEFHRGRALDALRAPDPICFTLLDQRYFSGLG
;
A
#
# COMPACT_ATOMS: atom_id res chain seq x y z
N MET A 1 2.31 2.50 -17.43
CA MET A 1 2.25 2.14 -15.99
C MET A 1 2.45 0.63 -15.90
N PRO A 2 3.02 0.04 -14.84
CA PRO A 2 3.09 -1.42 -14.73
C PRO A 2 1.68 -2.04 -14.82
N GLU A 3 1.49 -2.92 -15.80
CA GLU A 3 0.27 -3.71 -15.98
C GLU A 3 0.36 -5.04 -15.20
N GLY A 4 -0.73 -5.81 -15.18
CA GLY A 4 -0.85 -7.05 -14.43
C GLY A 4 0.35 -7.98 -14.56
N PRO A 5 0.82 -8.33 -15.77
CA PRO A 5 2.00 -9.18 -15.94
C PRO A 5 3.28 -8.59 -15.32
N SER A 6 3.45 -7.27 -15.33
CA SER A 6 4.60 -6.61 -14.71
C SER A 6 4.52 -6.67 -13.18
N VAL A 7 3.33 -6.42 -12.62
CA VAL A 7 3.11 -6.51 -11.18
C VAL A 7 3.24 -7.95 -10.68
N ARG A 8 2.84 -8.95 -11.47
CA ARG A 8 3.09 -10.36 -11.18
C ARG A 8 4.58 -10.67 -11.08
N LYS A 9 5.42 -10.12 -11.97
CA LYS A 9 6.89 -10.23 -11.86
C LYS A 9 7.41 -9.57 -10.58
N PHE A 10 6.84 -8.45 -10.17
CA PHE A 10 7.19 -7.80 -8.90
C PHE A 10 6.88 -8.69 -7.69
N GLN A 11 5.76 -9.41 -7.70
CA GLN A 11 5.45 -10.36 -6.64
C GLN A 11 6.47 -11.49 -6.55
N LEU A 12 6.93 -12.03 -7.67
CA LEU A 12 8.01 -13.04 -7.68
C LEU A 12 9.31 -12.52 -7.03
N LEU A 13 9.60 -11.22 -7.12
CA LEU A 13 10.76 -10.61 -6.43
C LEU A 13 10.55 -10.53 -4.91
N THR A 14 9.30 -10.42 -4.45
CA THR A 14 8.97 -10.35 -3.03
C THR A 14 8.84 -11.73 -2.38
N SER A 15 8.49 -12.77 -3.14
CA SER A 15 8.27 -14.13 -2.64
C SER A 15 9.41 -14.70 -1.78
N PRO A 16 10.71 -14.50 -2.10
CA PRO A 16 11.81 -14.99 -1.26
C PRO A 16 11.87 -14.39 0.14
N PHE A 17 11.21 -13.25 0.35
CA PHE A 17 11.18 -12.54 1.63
C PHE A 17 9.97 -12.91 2.50
N VAL A 18 9.02 -13.66 1.94
CA VAL A 18 7.86 -14.17 2.69
C VAL A 18 8.34 -15.10 3.79
N GLY A 19 7.76 -14.95 4.97
CA GLY A 19 8.15 -15.61 6.20
C GLY A 19 9.24 -14.87 6.98
N GLN A 20 9.90 -13.83 6.45
CA GLN A 20 10.99 -13.14 7.16
C GLN A 20 10.49 -11.94 7.98
N VAL A 21 11.17 -11.66 9.10
CA VAL A 21 10.93 -10.47 9.92
C VAL A 21 11.63 -9.25 9.36
N VAL A 22 10.93 -8.11 9.32
CA VAL A 22 11.48 -6.81 8.95
C VAL A 22 12.30 -6.24 10.11
N THR A 23 13.59 -6.04 9.91
CA THR A 23 14.53 -5.54 10.94
C THR A 23 14.77 -4.05 10.86
N LYS A 24 14.60 -3.46 9.68
CA LYS A 24 14.78 -2.03 9.46
C LYS A 24 13.92 -1.56 8.29
N VAL A 25 13.32 -0.39 8.45
CA VAL A 25 12.52 0.26 7.42
C VAL A 25 13.13 1.62 7.04
N GLY A 26 12.95 2.01 5.78
CA GLY A 26 13.29 3.35 5.29
C GLY A 26 12.41 3.77 4.12
N GLY A 27 12.74 4.91 3.50
CA GLY A 27 12.05 5.44 2.33
C GLY A 27 11.48 6.84 2.52
N SER A 28 10.98 7.42 1.43
CA SER A 28 10.49 8.80 1.37
C SER A 28 8.99 8.97 1.60
N SER A 29 8.25 7.88 1.80
CA SER A 29 6.80 7.97 2.02
C SER A 29 6.48 8.60 3.37
N ARG A 30 5.55 9.56 3.36
CA ARG A 30 5.03 10.23 4.56
C ARG A 30 3.54 9.94 4.81
N LYS A 31 2.86 9.28 3.86
CA LYS A 31 1.41 8.99 3.94
C LYS A 31 1.09 7.81 4.86
N ILE A 32 2.06 6.93 5.06
CA ILE A 32 2.01 5.81 6.00
C ILE A 32 3.18 5.99 6.96
N ASN A 33 3.00 5.66 8.23
CA ASN A 33 4.11 5.57 9.16
C ASN A 33 4.87 4.27 8.89
N VAL A 34 5.90 4.36 8.06
CA VAL A 34 6.68 3.18 7.63
C VAL A 34 7.37 2.49 8.80
N ASN A 35 7.60 3.17 9.92
CA ASN A 35 8.25 2.58 11.09
C ASN A 35 7.38 1.51 11.77
N ASP A 36 6.06 1.54 11.55
CA ASP A 36 5.12 0.54 12.08
C ASP A 36 5.34 -0.84 11.44
N LEU A 37 6.09 -0.91 10.34
CA LEU A 37 6.47 -2.17 9.68
C LEU A 37 7.69 -2.84 10.34
N ASN A 38 8.41 -2.15 11.23
CA ASN A 38 9.53 -2.77 11.94
C ASN A 38 9.04 -3.89 12.86
N ALA A 39 9.82 -4.97 12.95
CA ALA A 39 9.52 -6.18 13.72
C ALA A 39 8.24 -6.92 13.29
N LEU A 40 7.61 -6.54 12.16
CA LEU A 40 6.55 -7.35 11.56
C LEU A 40 7.15 -8.42 10.65
N ARG A 41 6.49 -9.58 10.59
CA ARG A 41 6.79 -10.65 9.65
C ARG A 41 6.00 -10.42 8.37
N LEU A 42 6.68 -10.47 7.22
CA LEU A 42 6.01 -10.53 5.92
C LEU A 42 5.36 -11.91 5.78
N GLN A 43 4.06 -12.01 5.94
CA GLN A 43 3.33 -13.29 5.96
C GLN A 43 2.99 -13.78 4.57
N ASP A 44 2.62 -12.88 3.66
CA ASP A 44 2.14 -13.23 2.33
C ASP A 44 2.39 -12.12 1.31
N SER A 45 2.39 -12.48 0.02
CA SER A 45 2.53 -11.58 -1.12
C SER A 45 1.62 -12.01 -2.27
N GLN A 46 0.61 -11.18 -2.56
CA GLN A 46 -0.42 -11.43 -3.56
C GLN A 46 -0.48 -10.32 -4.61
N VAL A 47 -0.97 -10.66 -5.81
CA VAL A 47 -1.21 -9.70 -6.89
C VAL A 47 -2.63 -9.86 -7.36
N HIS A 48 -3.29 -8.72 -7.50
CA HIS A 48 -4.61 -8.65 -8.11
C HIS A 48 -4.67 -7.43 -9.04
N GLY A 49 -4.90 -7.69 -10.33
CA GLY A 49 -4.81 -6.70 -11.38
C GLY A 49 -3.47 -5.97 -11.38
N LYS A 50 -3.50 -4.65 -11.22
CA LYS A 50 -2.32 -3.77 -11.18
C LYS A 50 -1.80 -3.47 -9.77
N ASN A 51 -2.26 -4.22 -8.76
CA ASN A 51 -1.92 -3.98 -7.37
C ASN A 51 -1.16 -5.16 -6.78
N LEU A 52 -0.11 -4.86 -6.01
CA LEU A 52 0.60 -5.81 -5.16
C LEU A 52 0.12 -5.64 -3.72
N TYR A 53 -0.04 -6.74 -3.00
CA TYR A 53 -0.49 -6.76 -1.62
C TYR A 53 0.51 -7.56 -0.79
N LEU A 54 1.00 -6.96 0.30
CA LEU A 54 1.88 -7.62 1.26
C LEU A 54 1.18 -7.72 2.60
N ALA A 55 1.06 -8.92 3.15
CA ALA A 55 0.48 -9.13 4.48
C ALA A 55 1.56 -9.03 5.55
N PHE A 56 1.29 -8.26 6.60
CA PHE A 56 2.18 -8.15 7.75
C PHE A 56 1.47 -8.60 9.02
N VAL A 57 2.16 -9.42 9.81
CA VAL A 57 1.70 -9.87 11.12
C VAL A 57 2.77 -9.57 12.17
N ALA A 58 2.36 -9.43 13.44
CA ALA A 58 3.31 -9.33 14.53
C ALA A 58 4.24 -10.55 14.50
N ALA A 59 5.56 -10.33 14.57
CA ALA A 59 6.47 -11.44 14.81
C ALA A 59 6.18 -11.97 16.22
N GLU A 60 5.77 -13.23 16.34
CA GLU A 60 5.70 -13.86 17.65
C GLU A 60 7.08 -13.76 18.31
N GLY A 61 7.13 -13.13 19.49
CA GLY A 61 8.34 -13.12 20.30
C GLY A 61 8.71 -14.54 20.73
N PRO A 62 9.92 -14.76 21.27
CA PRO A 62 10.20 -15.99 21.99
C PRO A 62 9.14 -16.12 23.09
N LEU A 63 8.36 -17.21 23.05
CA LEU A 63 7.28 -17.48 23.99
C LEU A 63 7.81 -17.46 25.43
N GLY A 64 7.67 -16.31 26.09
CA GLY A 64 8.01 -16.10 27.49
C GLY A 64 6.73 -15.99 28.29
N SER A 65 6.38 -17.09 28.96
CA SER A 65 5.49 -17.23 30.14
C SER A 65 4.17 -16.44 30.17
N SER A 66 3.08 -17.21 30.19
CA SER A 66 1.81 -16.87 30.82
C SER A 66 1.98 -16.00 32.07
N SER A 67 1.22 -14.92 32.16
CA SER A 67 0.88 -14.28 33.42
C SER A 67 -0.54 -13.76 33.30
N GLU A 68 -1.49 -14.68 33.51
CA GLU A 68 -2.71 -14.31 34.21
C GLU A 68 -2.29 -13.74 35.57
N ASP A 69 -2.56 -12.46 35.83
CA ASP A 69 -2.94 -11.99 37.16
C ASP A 69 -3.59 -10.60 37.09
N THR A 70 -4.92 -10.64 37.14
CA THR A 70 -5.82 -9.85 38.00
C THR A 70 -5.18 -8.72 38.81
N VAL A 71 -5.75 -7.50 38.74
CA VAL A 71 -6.45 -6.80 39.85
C VAL A 71 -6.95 -5.42 39.41
N LEU A 72 -8.23 -5.20 39.72
CA LEU A 72 -9.06 -4.00 39.52
C LEU A 72 -8.85 -2.94 40.62
N GLN A 73 -9.29 -1.69 40.29
CA GLN A 73 -9.68 -0.54 41.17
C GLN A 73 -8.52 0.28 41.79
N ARG A 74 -8.56 1.61 41.94
CA ARG A 74 -9.55 2.69 41.72
C ARG A 74 -8.85 4.07 41.89
N GLU A 75 -9.37 5.11 41.22
CA GLU A 75 -9.63 6.53 41.64
C GLU A 75 -8.78 7.20 42.76
N ALA A 76 -8.42 8.50 42.80
CA ALA A 76 -8.85 9.73 42.10
C ALA A 76 -7.96 10.97 42.49
N ALA A 77 -8.14 12.08 41.71
CA ALA A 77 -7.99 13.52 42.01
C ALA A 77 -6.55 14.11 42.21
N SER A 78 -6.21 15.38 41.91
CA SER A 78 -6.92 16.64 41.60
C SER A 78 -5.92 17.74 41.15
N GLY A 79 -6.41 18.81 40.49
CA GLY A 79 -5.79 20.17 40.42
C GLY A 79 -5.17 20.56 39.06
N ALA A 80 -5.84 21.26 38.13
CA ALA A 80 -6.23 22.69 38.07
C ALA A 80 -5.13 23.65 37.55
N ASP A 81 -5.32 24.22 36.35
CA ASP A 81 -5.41 25.68 36.09
C ASP A 81 -5.46 26.05 34.58
N SER A 82 -6.27 27.07 34.27
CA SER A 82 -6.43 27.80 32.98
C SER A 82 -5.67 29.16 33.07
N PRO A 83 -5.51 30.07 32.06
CA PRO A 83 -6.44 30.37 30.94
C PRO A 83 -5.87 30.95 29.60
N ALA A 84 -6.83 31.26 28.70
CA ALA A 84 -6.92 32.41 27.78
C ALA A 84 -6.43 32.37 26.29
N GLN A 85 -7.45 32.36 25.40
CA GLN A 85 -7.69 33.04 24.12
C GLN A 85 -6.58 33.77 23.32
N GLY A 86 -6.66 33.60 21.98
CA GLY A 86 -6.74 34.72 21.03
C GLY A 86 -5.89 34.64 19.75
N GLY A 87 -6.51 34.81 18.58
CA GLY A 87 -5.88 35.36 17.37
C GLY A 87 -5.84 34.47 16.12
N GLN A 88 -6.77 34.72 15.19
CA GLN A 88 -6.68 34.31 13.77
C GLN A 88 -5.71 35.22 13.01
N GLU A 89 -5.01 34.69 12.00
CA GLU A 89 -4.81 35.42 10.73
C GLU A 89 -4.48 34.46 9.58
N GLU A 90 -5.11 34.74 8.44
CA GLU A 90 -5.25 33.96 7.22
C GLU A 90 -4.46 34.66 6.10
N VAL A 91 -3.69 33.93 5.27
CA VAL A 91 -3.20 34.44 3.97
C VAL A 91 -3.20 33.33 2.91
N CYS A 92 -3.97 33.57 1.85
CA CYS A 92 -4.12 32.77 0.63
C CYS A 92 -2.92 32.84 -0.34
N ALA A 93 -2.67 31.75 -1.07
CA ALA A 93 -2.17 31.76 -2.47
C ALA A 93 -2.44 30.38 -3.15
N PRO A 94 -2.52 30.28 -4.49
CA PRO A 94 -3.55 29.51 -5.18
C PRO A 94 -3.18 28.05 -5.48
N GLN A 95 -4.18 27.17 -5.36
CA GLN A 95 -4.13 25.76 -5.71
C GLN A 95 -4.55 25.57 -7.16
N THR A 96 -3.66 25.01 -7.97
CA THR A 96 -3.96 24.56 -9.34
C THR A 96 -4.26 23.06 -9.32
N HIS A 97 -5.45 22.70 -9.80
CA HIS A 97 -6.06 21.37 -9.98
C HIS A 97 -5.12 20.16 -10.07
N PRO A 98 -5.44 19.10 -9.30
CA PRO A 98 -5.81 17.81 -9.91
C PRO A 98 -7.00 17.15 -9.18
N GLN A 99 -8.19 17.74 -9.32
CA GLN A 99 -9.35 17.41 -8.47
C GLN A 99 -10.25 16.27 -9.03
N GLU A 100 -10.04 15.80 -10.26
CA GLU A 100 -10.93 14.81 -10.88
C GLU A 100 -10.63 13.34 -10.51
N GLU A 101 -9.36 12.95 -10.38
CA GLU A 101 -9.00 11.59 -9.93
C GLU A 101 -9.29 11.41 -8.42
N GLU A 102 -9.22 12.49 -7.65
CA GLU A 102 -9.40 12.49 -6.19
C GLU A 102 -10.88 12.29 -5.79
N LEU A 103 -11.82 12.77 -6.61
CA LEU A 103 -13.26 12.63 -6.38
C LEU A 103 -13.75 11.18 -6.56
N GLN A 104 -13.17 10.43 -7.49
CA GLN A 104 -13.51 9.01 -7.67
C GLN A 104 -12.96 8.13 -6.54
N GLU A 105 -11.78 8.42 -5.96
CA GLU A 105 -11.26 7.66 -4.82
C GLU A 105 -11.97 8.03 -3.50
N LEU A 106 -12.36 9.30 -3.30
CA LEU A 106 -13.13 9.76 -2.13
C LEU A 106 -14.53 9.15 -2.03
N GLN A 107 -15.19 8.90 -3.17
CA GLN A 107 -16.51 8.27 -3.20
C GLN A 107 -16.47 6.79 -2.79
N HIS A 108 -15.34 6.11 -3.01
CA HIS A 108 -15.15 4.72 -2.56
C HIS A 108 -14.64 4.63 -1.11
N ALA A 109 -13.99 5.68 -0.59
CA ALA A 109 -13.45 5.71 0.77
C ALA A 109 -14.45 6.16 1.85
N ARG A 110 -15.56 6.83 1.48
CA ARG A 110 -16.50 7.44 2.46
C ARG A 110 -17.44 6.44 3.14
N SER A 111 -17.41 5.16 2.76
CA SER A 111 -18.33 4.15 3.25
C SER A 111 -17.65 3.10 4.14
N GLU A 112 -16.72 3.48 5.01
CA GLU A 112 -16.18 2.52 6.00
C GLU A 112 -16.10 3.14 7.40
N ALA A 113 -16.90 2.58 8.31
CA ALA A 113 -16.75 2.78 9.74
C ALA A 113 -15.48 2.05 10.23
N PRO A 114 -14.83 2.54 11.30
CA PRO A 114 -13.65 1.88 11.84
C PRO A 114 -14.08 0.65 12.65
N ASP A 115 -13.87 -0.55 12.10
CA ASP A 115 -14.01 -1.78 12.86
C ASP A 115 -12.89 -1.88 13.90
N THR A 116 -13.30 -1.95 15.15
CA THR A 116 -12.44 -2.04 16.33
C THR A 116 -11.88 -3.45 16.55
N ALA A 117 -10.55 -3.52 16.60
CA ALA A 117 -9.68 -4.40 17.39
C ALA A 117 -9.87 -5.93 17.35
N GLY A 118 -8.89 -6.62 16.75
CA GLY A 118 -8.65 -8.05 16.99
C GLY A 118 -7.60 -8.68 16.05
N ALA A 119 -6.32 -8.32 16.20
CA ALA A 119 -5.13 -9.09 15.74
C ALA A 119 -5.18 -9.79 14.35
N LEU A 120 -5.83 -9.19 13.34
CA LEU A 120 -5.82 -9.66 11.96
C LEU A 120 -4.72 -8.94 11.19
N GLY A 121 -3.90 -9.70 10.46
CA GLY A 121 -2.77 -9.17 9.69
C GLY A 121 -3.18 -7.99 8.81
N SER A 122 -2.41 -6.91 8.88
CA SER A 122 -2.66 -5.71 8.09
C SER A 122 -2.08 -5.90 6.69
N TRP A 123 -2.90 -5.71 5.65
CA TRP A 123 -2.44 -5.77 4.27
C TRP A 123 -1.98 -4.39 3.82
N LEU A 124 -0.77 -4.32 3.26
CA LEU A 124 -0.28 -3.11 2.61
C LEU A 124 -0.44 -3.26 1.10
N ARG A 125 -1.35 -2.47 0.52
CA ARG A 125 -1.58 -2.38 -0.92
C ARG A 125 -0.61 -1.41 -1.57
N PHE A 126 0.03 -1.84 -2.63
CA PHE A 126 0.92 -1.07 -3.49
C PHE A 126 0.30 -0.89 -4.87
N HIS A 127 0.10 0.36 -5.27
CA HIS A 127 -0.30 0.74 -6.61
C HIS A 127 0.86 1.46 -7.31
N PHE A 128 1.34 0.94 -8.43
CA PHE A 128 2.51 1.45 -9.13
C PHE A 128 2.14 2.49 -10.17
N GLY A 129 2.72 3.69 -10.10
CA GLY A 129 2.54 4.73 -11.10
C GLY A 129 3.37 4.49 -12.36
N LEU A 130 3.43 5.48 -13.25
CA LEU A 130 4.28 5.42 -14.45
C LEU A 130 5.76 5.22 -14.06
N PHE A 131 6.43 4.16 -14.53
CA PHE A 131 7.78 3.78 -14.10
C PHE A 131 7.90 3.25 -12.65
N GLY A 132 6.79 2.86 -12.01
CA GLY A 132 6.84 2.14 -10.74
C GLY A 132 7.60 0.82 -10.85
N SER A 133 8.35 0.47 -9.81
CA SER A 133 9.19 -0.73 -9.80
C SER A 133 9.53 -1.21 -8.40
N ILE A 134 9.97 -2.46 -8.30
CA ILE A 134 10.56 -3.05 -7.09
C ILE A 134 11.96 -3.57 -7.43
N ARG A 135 12.88 -3.42 -6.49
CA ARG A 135 14.22 -4.04 -6.53
C ARG A 135 14.41 -4.93 -5.32
N ALA A 136 15.11 -6.04 -5.51
CA ALA A 136 15.55 -6.93 -4.44
C ALA A 136 17.07 -6.85 -4.35
N ASN A 137 17.59 -6.56 -3.16
CA ASN A 137 19.02 -6.53 -2.84
C ASN A 137 19.87 -5.52 -3.66
N GLU A 138 19.23 -4.59 -4.36
CA GLU A 138 19.90 -3.50 -5.08
C GLU A 138 19.04 -2.21 -5.04
N PHE A 139 19.70 -1.06 -5.21
CA PHE A 139 19.01 0.21 -5.43
C PHE A 139 19.07 0.59 -6.91
N SER A 140 17.97 1.13 -7.44
CA SER A 140 17.94 1.69 -8.79
C SER A 140 18.92 2.86 -8.90
N ARG A 141 19.62 2.96 -10.04
CA ARG A 141 20.59 4.03 -10.33
C ARG A 141 20.08 4.96 -11.43
N ALA A 142 20.56 6.20 -11.44
CA ALA A 142 20.26 7.15 -12.49
C ALA A 142 20.78 6.66 -13.84
N ASN A 143 19.89 6.56 -14.84
CA ASN A 143 20.26 6.22 -16.22
C ASN A 143 20.27 7.43 -17.17
N LYS A 144 19.84 8.60 -16.67
CA LYS A 144 19.84 9.88 -17.37
C LYS A 144 19.96 11.02 -16.38
N ALA A 145 20.52 12.14 -16.84
CA ALA A 145 20.51 13.38 -16.09
C ALA A 145 19.06 13.87 -15.84
N ASN A 146 18.84 14.49 -14.69
CA ASN A 146 17.59 15.18 -14.39
C ASN A 146 17.44 16.45 -15.26
N LYS A 147 16.31 17.16 -15.16
CA LYS A 147 16.08 18.41 -15.93
C LYS A 147 17.11 19.51 -15.65
N ARG A 148 17.87 19.43 -14.56
CA ARG A 148 18.94 20.35 -14.16
C ARG A 148 20.34 19.89 -14.61
N GLY A 149 20.46 18.71 -15.21
CA GLY A 149 21.74 18.12 -15.61
C GLY A 149 22.39 17.22 -14.56
N ASP A 150 21.81 17.08 -13.37
CA ASP A 150 22.42 16.26 -12.31
C ASP A 150 22.09 14.78 -12.47
N TRP A 151 23.06 13.94 -12.14
CA TRP A 151 22.91 12.49 -12.06
C TRP A 151 22.58 12.08 -10.63
N LYS A 152 21.28 12.11 -10.30
CA LYS A 152 20.80 11.74 -8.97
C LYS A 152 20.01 10.44 -9.03
N ASP A 153 20.41 9.48 -8.20
CA ASP A 153 19.71 8.22 -8.07
C ASP A 153 18.26 8.41 -7.59
N PRO A 154 17.31 7.61 -8.09
CA PRO A 154 15.92 7.68 -7.63
C PRO A 154 15.83 7.32 -6.14
N ILE A 155 14.99 8.05 -5.42
CA ILE A 155 14.77 7.81 -3.98
C ILE A 155 13.61 6.81 -3.83
N PRO A 156 13.79 5.68 -3.13
CA PRO A 156 12.71 4.74 -2.89
C PRO A 156 11.60 5.34 -2.02
N ARG A 157 10.37 4.90 -2.25
CA ARG A 157 9.19 5.23 -1.45
C ARG A 157 9.17 4.43 -0.15
N LEU A 158 9.60 3.18 -0.20
CA LEU A 158 9.74 2.25 0.93
C LEU A 158 10.96 1.37 0.72
N VAL A 159 11.69 1.07 1.80
CA VAL A 159 12.74 0.05 1.84
C VAL A 159 12.46 -0.86 3.05
N LEU A 160 12.42 -2.17 2.83
CA LEU A 160 12.25 -3.17 3.88
C LEU A 160 13.52 -4.03 3.94
N HIS A 161 14.24 -3.99 5.06
CA HIS A 161 15.34 -4.89 5.35
C HIS A 161 14.83 -6.06 6.18
N PHE A 162 15.29 -7.26 5.85
CA PHE A 162 14.84 -8.50 6.48
C PHE A 162 15.96 -9.16 7.28
N GLU A 163 15.58 -10.04 8.22
CA GLU A 163 16.50 -10.71 9.14
C GLU A 163 17.58 -11.57 8.46
N SER A 164 17.33 -12.08 7.25
CA SER A 164 18.34 -12.81 6.46
C SER A 164 19.42 -11.92 5.84
N GLY A 165 19.32 -10.60 5.99
CA GLY A 165 20.26 -9.61 5.45
C GLY A 165 19.86 -9.02 4.09
N GLY A 166 18.85 -9.59 3.42
CA GLY A 166 18.32 -9.06 2.17
C GLY A 166 17.37 -7.86 2.36
N PHE A 167 17.04 -7.17 1.28
CA PHE A 167 16.09 -6.05 1.31
C PHE A 167 15.26 -5.89 0.03
N LEU A 168 14.10 -5.25 0.17
CA LEU A 168 13.24 -4.81 -0.93
C LEU A 168 13.18 -3.29 -0.98
N ALA A 169 13.27 -2.70 -2.18
CA ALA A 169 13.13 -1.26 -2.40
C ALA A 169 12.03 -0.98 -3.43
N PHE A 170 11.06 -0.15 -3.05
CA PHE A 170 9.86 0.16 -3.83
C PHE A 170 9.94 1.59 -4.39
N TYR A 171 9.69 1.77 -5.67
CA TYR A 171 9.80 3.05 -6.38
C TYR A 171 8.50 3.43 -7.08
N ASN A 172 8.25 4.74 -7.13
CA ASN A 172 7.08 5.38 -7.74
C ASN A 172 5.76 4.62 -7.54
N CYS A 173 5.42 4.36 -6.28
CA CYS A 173 4.20 3.68 -5.87
C CYS A 173 3.43 4.49 -4.82
N ARG A 174 2.11 4.31 -4.82
CA ARG A 174 1.19 4.68 -3.73
C ARG A 174 1.03 3.46 -2.82
N MET A 175 0.92 3.69 -1.51
CA MET A 175 0.81 2.65 -0.50
C MET A 175 -0.33 2.97 0.44
N HIS A 176 -1.19 1.97 0.71
CA HIS A 176 -2.36 2.12 1.56
C HIS A 176 -2.59 0.84 2.36
N TRP A 177 -2.89 0.98 3.65
CA TRP A 177 -3.34 -0.13 4.48
C TRP A 177 -4.77 -0.53 4.09
N CYS A 178 -5.05 -1.83 4.08
CA CYS A 178 -6.38 -2.39 3.88
C CYS A 178 -6.56 -3.65 4.74
N SER A 179 -7.83 -4.02 5.00
CA SER A 179 -8.18 -5.19 5.80
C SER A 179 -8.01 -6.51 5.04
N SER A 180 -8.13 -6.49 3.71
CA SER A 180 -7.91 -7.65 2.86
C SER A 180 -7.49 -7.21 1.45
N PRO A 181 -6.87 -8.10 0.65
CA PRO A 181 -6.67 -7.87 -0.77
C PRO A 181 -8.01 -8.01 -1.48
N ARG A 182 -8.85 -6.97 -1.39
CA ARG A 182 -10.15 -6.93 -2.08
C ARG A 182 -9.94 -6.97 -3.58
N ALA A 183 -10.10 -8.14 -4.15
CA ALA A 183 -10.03 -8.39 -5.57
C ALA A 183 -11.16 -9.34 -5.97
N ASP A 184 -11.76 -9.09 -7.13
CA ASP A 184 -12.68 -10.03 -7.75
C ASP A 184 -11.87 -10.90 -8.73
N PRO A 185 -11.59 -12.18 -8.39
CA PRO A 185 -10.85 -13.09 -9.26
C PRO A 185 -11.51 -13.27 -10.63
N ALA A 186 -12.83 -13.02 -10.74
CA ALA A 186 -13.57 -13.08 -11.99
C ALA A 186 -13.22 -11.93 -12.95
N SER A 187 -12.59 -10.86 -12.46
CA SER A 187 -12.19 -9.68 -13.25
C SER A 187 -10.69 -9.63 -13.57
N ASP A 188 -9.85 -10.41 -12.88
CA ASP A 188 -8.40 -10.41 -13.09
C ASP A 188 -8.02 -11.23 -14.33
N ILE A 189 -7.39 -10.59 -15.31
CA ILE A 189 -7.05 -11.20 -16.59
C ILE A 189 -6.02 -12.34 -16.50
N LEU A 190 -5.30 -12.44 -15.37
CA LEU A 190 -4.32 -13.50 -15.12
C LEU A 190 -4.87 -14.59 -14.17
N SER A 191 -6.08 -14.41 -13.63
CA SER A 191 -6.72 -15.40 -12.77
C SER A 191 -7.31 -16.55 -13.60
N GLU A 192 -7.22 -17.77 -13.07
CA GLU A 192 -7.92 -18.94 -13.66
C GLU A 192 -9.44 -18.80 -13.56
N GLU A 193 -9.92 -18.01 -12.61
CA GLU A 193 -11.34 -17.73 -12.36
C GLU A 193 -11.89 -16.62 -13.27
N PHE A 194 -11.09 -16.07 -14.19
CA PHE A 194 -11.48 -14.97 -15.06
C PHE A 194 -12.77 -15.27 -15.84
N HIS A 195 -13.81 -14.48 -15.59
CA HIS A 195 -15.15 -14.78 -16.09
C HIS A 195 -15.36 -14.23 -17.50
N ARG A 196 -15.01 -15.04 -18.50
CA ARG A 196 -15.10 -14.68 -19.93
C ARG A 196 -16.49 -14.22 -20.39
N GLY A 197 -17.57 -14.76 -19.81
CA GLY A 197 -18.95 -14.33 -20.14
C GLY A 197 -19.21 -12.86 -19.80
N ARG A 198 -18.99 -12.46 -18.53
CA ARG A 198 -19.04 -11.08 -18.05
C ARG A 198 -18.14 -10.14 -18.88
N ALA A 199 -16.92 -10.56 -19.20
CA ALA A 199 -16.01 -9.78 -20.05
C ALA A 199 -16.58 -9.57 -21.47
N LEU A 200 -17.17 -10.62 -22.07
CA LEU A 200 -17.83 -10.52 -23.37
C LEU A 200 -19.06 -9.62 -23.34
N ASP A 201 -19.86 -9.70 -22.28
CA ASP A 201 -21.03 -8.83 -22.10
C ASP A 201 -20.63 -7.36 -21.97
N ALA A 202 -19.53 -7.07 -21.25
CA ALA A 202 -18.96 -5.72 -21.19
C ALA A 202 -18.49 -5.24 -22.58
N LEU A 203 -17.85 -6.11 -23.38
CA LEU A 203 -17.39 -5.77 -24.74
C LEU A 203 -18.53 -5.53 -25.74
N ARG A 204 -19.76 -5.96 -25.43
CA ARG A 204 -20.95 -5.70 -26.25
C ARG A 204 -21.59 -4.34 -25.96
N ALA A 205 -21.14 -3.64 -24.91
CA ALA A 205 -21.59 -2.28 -24.63
C ALA A 205 -21.31 -1.36 -25.84
N PRO A 206 -22.09 -0.28 -26.02
CA PRO A 206 -21.91 0.64 -27.15
C PRO A 206 -20.64 1.49 -27.07
N ASP A 207 -19.93 1.45 -25.93
CA ASP A 207 -18.69 2.20 -25.74
C ASP A 207 -17.58 1.71 -26.68
N PRO A 208 -16.67 2.59 -27.11
CA PRO A 208 -15.45 2.18 -27.80
C PRO A 208 -14.73 1.08 -27.03
N ILE A 209 -14.33 0.01 -27.73
CA ILE A 209 -13.71 -1.19 -27.13
C ILE A 209 -12.53 -0.82 -26.23
N CYS A 210 -11.74 0.20 -26.60
CA CYS A 210 -10.61 0.66 -25.81
C CYS A 210 -11.00 1.15 -24.40
N PHE A 211 -12.18 1.76 -24.22
CA PHE A 211 -12.64 2.19 -22.91
C PHE A 211 -13.03 1.00 -22.04
N THR A 212 -13.75 0.05 -22.63
CA THR A 212 -14.14 -1.19 -21.93
C THR A 212 -12.91 -2.00 -21.51
N LEU A 213 -11.91 -2.14 -22.38
CA LEU A 213 -10.68 -2.89 -22.06
C LEU A 213 -9.88 -2.28 -20.90
N LEU A 214 -9.93 -0.95 -20.74
CA LEU A 214 -9.24 -0.25 -19.65
C LEU A 214 -10.02 -0.27 -18.32
N ASP A 215 -11.28 -0.69 -18.34
CA ASP A 215 -12.12 -0.77 -17.16
C ASP A 215 -11.70 -1.95 -16.25
N GLN A 216 -11.07 -1.60 -15.12
CA GLN A 216 -10.55 -2.57 -14.16
C GLN A 216 -11.65 -3.38 -13.46
N ARG A 217 -12.94 -3.04 -13.61
CA ARG A 217 -14.06 -3.85 -13.11
C ARG A 217 -14.27 -5.13 -13.92
N TYR A 218 -13.83 -5.13 -15.18
CA TYR A 218 -14.01 -6.26 -16.11
C TYR A 218 -12.67 -6.85 -16.57
N PHE A 219 -11.64 -6.02 -16.72
CA PHE A 219 -10.31 -6.39 -17.23
C PHE A 219 -9.21 -5.91 -16.29
N SER A 220 -9.32 -6.28 -15.02
CA SER A 220 -8.34 -5.93 -13.99
C SER A 220 -6.95 -6.44 -14.38
N GLY A 221 -5.98 -5.52 -14.44
CA GLY A 221 -4.61 -5.81 -14.90
C GLY A 221 -4.28 -5.26 -16.29
N LEU A 222 -5.26 -5.01 -17.15
CA LEU A 222 -5.06 -4.49 -18.52
C LEU A 222 -4.87 -2.96 -18.48
N GLY A 223 -3.85 -2.41 -19.14
CA GLY A 223 -3.54 -0.97 -19.11
C GLY A 223 -3.33 -0.31 -20.47
#